data_AF-A0A2X1MZC9-F1
#
_entry.id   AF-A0A2X1MZC9-F1
#
_cell.length_a   1.000
_cell.length_b   1.000
_cell.length_c   1.000
_cell.angle_alpha   90.00
_cell.angle_beta   90.00
_cell.angle_gamma   90.00
#
_symmetry.space_group_name_H-M   'P 1'
#
loop_
_entity.id
_entity.type
_entity.pdbx_description
1 polymer ?
#
loop_
_entity_poly.entity_id
_entity_poly.type
_entity_poly.pdbx_seq_one_letter_code
_entity_poly.pdbx_strand_id
1 'polypeptide(L)'
;MVDALRRASAGRITAVIPYFGYARQDRRVRSARVPITAKVVADFLSSVGVDRVLTVDLHAEQIQGFFDVPVDNVFGSPILLEDMLQLNLDNPIVVSPDIGGVVRARAIAKLLNDTDMAIIDKRRPRANVHR
;
A
#
# COMPACT_ATOMS: atom_id res chain seq x y z
N MET A 1 5.03 23.18 -1.84
CA MET A 1 6.29 22.74 -2.48
C MET A 1 6.12 22.51 -3.98
N VAL A 2 5.25 21.59 -4.42
CA VAL A 2 5.06 21.28 -5.86
C VAL A 2 4.69 22.53 -6.67
N ASP A 3 3.64 23.27 -6.31
CA ASP A 3 3.22 24.48 -7.03
C ASP A 3 4.34 25.53 -7.12
N ALA A 4 5.08 25.76 -6.03
CA ALA A 4 6.23 26.67 -6.03
C ALA A 4 7.34 26.22 -6.99
N LEU A 5 7.69 24.94 -7.01
CA LEU A 5 8.66 24.38 -7.95
C LEU A 5 8.18 24.50 -9.40
N ARG A 6 6.88 24.29 -9.65
CA ARG A 6 6.28 24.43 -10.98
C ARG A 6 6.35 25.87 -11.47
N ARG A 7 6.06 26.85 -10.60
CA ARG A 7 6.21 28.29 -10.87
C ARG A 7 7.66 28.73 -11.04
N ALA A 8 8.59 28.02 -10.40
CA ALA A 8 10.03 28.18 -10.60
C ALA A 8 10.56 27.42 -11.84
N SER A 9 9.66 26.96 -12.72
CA SER A 9 10.01 26.32 -14.01
C SER A 9 10.79 25.00 -13.87
N ALA A 10 10.55 24.23 -12.79
CA ALA A 10 11.09 22.89 -12.70
C ALA A 10 10.64 22.03 -13.91
N GLY A 11 11.59 21.39 -14.60
CA GLY A 11 11.30 20.60 -15.80
C GLY A 11 10.53 19.30 -15.53
N ARG A 12 10.64 18.76 -14.32
CA ARG A 12 9.87 17.59 -13.85
C ARG A 12 9.78 17.55 -12.33
N ILE A 13 8.63 17.19 -11.79
CA ILE A 13 8.40 17.05 -10.35
C ILE A 13 7.85 15.64 -10.07
N THR A 14 8.64 14.83 -9.36
CA THR A 14 8.20 13.53 -8.86
C THR A 14 7.84 13.64 -7.38
N ALA A 15 6.63 13.25 -7.00
CA ALA A 15 6.23 13.15 -5.60
C ALA A 15 6.64 11.77 -5.05
N VAL A 16 7.68 11.76 -4.21
CA VAL A 16 8.10 10.56 -3.47
C VAL A 16 7.35 10.54 -2.15
N ILE A 17 6.38 9.64 -2.02
CA ILE A 17 5.48 9.50 -0.87
C ILE A 17 5.58 8.05 -0.37
N PRO A 18 6.56 7.70 0.48
CA PRO A 18 6.78 6.31 0.89
C PRO A 18 5.55 5.66 1.52
N TYR A 19 4.84 6.41 2.37
CA TYR A 19 3.56 6.02 2.93
C TYR A 19 2.44 6.88 2.35
N PHE A 20 1.65 6.31 1.43
CA PHE A 20 0.52 7.01 0.85
C PHE A 20 -0.64 7.12 1.85
N GLY A 21 -0.74 8.26 2.51
CA GLY A 21 -1.85 8.59 3.40
C GLY A 21 -3.20 8.48 2.69
N TYR A 22 -4.27 8.24 3.45
CA TYR A 22 -5.64 8.06 2.94
C TYR A 22 -5.89 6.85 2.05
N ALA A 23 -4.88 6.02 1.76
CA ALA A 23 -5.01 4.81 0.93
C ALA A 23 -6.10 3.81 1.41
N ARG A 24 -6.47 3.84 2.69
CA ARG A 24 -7.53 2.98 3.24
C ARG A 24 -8.95 3.46 2.93
N GLN A 25 -9.10 4.70 2.45
CA GLN A 25 -10.37 5.30 2.04
C GLN A 25 -10.41 5.39 0.49
N ASP A 26 -10.28 4.23 -0.14
CA ASP A 26 -10.19 4.01 -1.59
C ASP A 26 -11.53 3.69 -2.25
N ARG A 27 -12.59 3.47 -1.46
CA ARG A 27 -13.93 3.15 -1.98
C ARG A 27 -15.05 3.53 -1.04
N ARG A 28 -16.27 3.55 -1.58
CA ARG A 28 -17.51 3.68 -0.81
C ARG A 28 -18.06 2.30 -0.47
N VAL A 29 -17.71 1.80 0.72
CA VAL A 29 -18.20 0.49 1.20
C VAL A 29 -19.73 0.49 1.26
N ARG A 30 -20.37 -0.48 0.59
CA ARG A 30 -21.84 -0.61 0.51
C ARG A 30 -22.55 0.69 0.06
N SER A 31 -21.92 1.44 -0.83
CA SER A 31 -22.44 2.73 -1.34
C SER A 31 -22.71 3.78 -0.26
N ALA A 32 -22.09 3.67 0.92
CA ALA A 32 -22.20 4.65 1.99
C ALA A 32 -21.88 6.07 1.51
N ARG A 33 -22.50 7.08 2.11
CA ARG A 33 -22.27 8.51 1.80
C ARG A 33 -20.99 9.01 2.46
N VAL A 34 -19.85 8.52 1.97
CA VAL A 34 -18.51 8.83 2.46
C VAL A 34 -17.62 9.23 1.27
N PRO A 35 -16.57 10.02 1.49
CA PRO A 35 -15.64 10.37 0.42
C PRO A 35 -14.79 9.16 -0.01
N ILE A 36 -14.26 9.23 -1.24
CA ILE A 36 -13.14 8.40 -1.69
C ILE A 36 -11.88 9.28 -1.59
N THR A 37 -11.36 9.43 -0.37
CA THR A 37 -10.32 10.42 -0.07
C THR A 37 -9.02 10.13 -0.81
N ALA A 38 -8.69 8.87 -1.06
CA ALA A 38 -7.52 8.51 -1.86
C ALA A 38 -7.59 9.10 -3.29
N LYS A 39 -8.77 9.11 -3.93
CA LYS A 39 -8.96 9.74 -5.24
C LYS A 39 -8.84 11.25 -5.16
N VAL A 40 -9.42 11.89 -4.14
CA VAL A 40 -9.28 13.35 -3.92
C VAL A 40 -7.81 13.74 -3.78
N VAL A 41 -7.01 12.97 -3.04
CA VAL A 41 -5.57 13.22 -2.89
C VAL A 41 -4.83 13.03 -4.22
N ALA A 42 -5.19 12.01 -4.99
CA ALA A 42 -4.61 11.77 -6.31
C ALA A 42 -4.89 12.94 -7.27
N ASP A 43 -6.15 13.40 -7.33
CA ASP A 43 -6.57 14.55 -8.12
C ASP A 43 -5.84 15.83 -7.70
N PHE A 44 -5.68 16.03 -6.38
CA PHE A 44 -4.95 17.17 -5.86
C PHE A 44 -3.49 17.17 -6.32
N LEU A 45 -2.79 16.04 -6.21
CA LEU A 45 -1.40 15.90 -6.65
C LEU A 45 -1.24 16.14 -8.16
N SER A 46 -2.13 15.56 -8.98
CA SER A 46 -2.16 15.81 -10.42
C SER A 46 -2.41 17.30 -10.71
N SER A 47 -3.34 17.95 -10.01
CA SER A 47 -3.73 19.34 -10.24
C SER A 47 -2.61 20.36 -9.95
N VAL A 48 -1.76 20.08 -8.97
CA VAL A 48 -0.62 20.96 -8.62
C VAL A 48 0.60 20.74 -9.52
N GLY A 49 0.52 19.81 -10.49
CA GLY A 49 1.57 19.60 -11.49
C GLY A 49 2.63 18.58 -11.07
N VAL A 50 2.26 17.55 -10.31
CA VAL A 50 3.11 16.36 -10.14
C VAL A 50 3.12 15.57 -11.45
N ASP A 51 4.30 15.21 -11.95
CA ASP A 51 4.46 14.45 -13.20
C ASP A 51 4.58 12.93 -12.98
N ARG A 52 4.86 12.50 -11.73
CA ARG A 52 5.01 11.08 -11.33
C ARG A 52 4.88 10.92 -9.82
N VAL A 53 4.36 9.78 -9.37
CA VAL A 53 4.34 9.39 -7.95
C VAL A 53 5.21 8.15 -7.73
N LEU A 54 6.01 8.14 -6.67
CA LEU A 54 6.73 6.96 -6.18
C LEU A 54 6.26 6.68 -4.74
N THR A 55 5.83 5.47 -4.47
CA THR A 55 5.30 5.04 -3.15
C THR A 55 5.73 3.62 -2.82
N VAL A 56 5.62 3.23 -1.56
CA VAL A 56 5.96 1.88 -1.08
C VAL A 56 4.69 1.17 -0.60
N ASP A 57 4.51 -0.09 -1.00
CA ASP A 57 3.47 -1.01 -0.52
C ASP A 57 2.07 -0.38 -0.43
N LEU A 58 1.55 0.13 -1.55
CA LEU A 58 0.20 0.67 -1.61
C LEU A 58 -0.82 -0.29 -0.99
N HIS A 59 -1.72 0.28 -0.18
CA HIS A 59 -2.75 -0.50 0.52
C HIS A 59 -3.59 -1.36 -0.43
N ALA A 60 -3.93 -0.78 -1.59
CA ALA A 60 -4.61 -1.43 -2.68
C ALA A 60 -3.94 -1.01 -3.99
N GLU A 61 -3.51 -1.97 -4.81
CA GLU A 61 -2.78 -1.69 -6.05
C GLU A 61 -3.63 -0.91 -7.07
N GLN A 62 -4.96 -1.02 -6.97
CA GLN A 62 -5.92 -0.31 -7.83
C GLN A 62 -5.84 1.21 -7.66
N ILE A 63 -5.26 1.71 -6.56
CA ILE A 63 -5.04 3.16 -6.33
C ILE A 63 -4.16 3.76 -7.44
N GLN A 64 -3.31 2.98 -8.11
CA GLN A 64 -2.57 3.45 -9.28
C GLN A 64 -3.50 4.01 -10.37
N GLY A 65 -4.68 3.41 -10.55
CA GLY A 65 -5.70 3.88 -11.49
C GLY A 65 -6.44 5.14 -11.05
N PHE A 66 -6.16 5.69 -9.87
CA PHE A 66 -6.69 7.00 -9.46
C PHE A 66 -5.87 8.16 -10.01
N PHE A 67 -4.65 7.92 -10.46
CA PHE A 67 -3.75 8.94 -10.99
C PHE A 67 -3.81 8.96 -12.52
N ASP A 68 -3.77 10.16 -13.08
CA ASP A 68 -3.58 10.37 -14.53
C ASP A 68 -2.09 10.40 -14.92
N VAL A 69 -1.20 10.30 -13.94
CA VAL A 69 0.26 10.29 -14.09
C VAL A 69 0.83 8.93 -13.70
N PRO A 70 2.02 8.55 -14.18
CA PRO A 70 2.66 7.29 -13.79
C PRO A 70 2.85 7.19 -12.27
N VAL A 71 2.52 6.01 -11.72
CA VAL A 71 2.74 5.67 -10.31
C VAL A 71 3.66 4.47 -10.25
N ASP A 72 4.80 4.64 -9.59
CA ASP A 72 5.70 3.54 -9.26
C ASP A 72 5.39 3.09 -7.83
N ASN A 73 4.77 1.92 -7.69
CA ASN A 73 4.58 1.26 -6.40
C ASN A 73 5.68 0.22 -6.20
N VAL A 74 6.64 0.53 -5.34
CA VAL A 74 7.71 -0.43 -4.98
C VAL A 74 7.32 -1.24 -3.75
N PHE A 75 7.89 -2.43 -3.61
CA PHE A 75 7.57 -3.33 -2.50
C PHE A 75 8.71 -3.33 -1.47
N GLY A 76 8.36 -3.20 -0.19
CA GLY A 76 9.31 -3.35 0.92
C GLY A 76 9.61 -4.81 1.27
N SER A 77 8.90 -5.75 0.66
CA SER A 77 9.04 -7.19 0.92
C SER A 77 10.46 -7.75 0.80
N PRO A 78 11.33 -7.32 -0.15
CA PRO A 78 12.69 -7.85 -0.21
C PRO A 78 13.54 -7.48 1.01
N ILE A 79 13.38 -6.26 1.53
CA ILE A 79 14.11 -5.78 2.72
C ILE A 79 13.65 -6.56 3.96
N LEU A 80 12.35 -6.75 4.10
CA LEU A 80 11.79 -7.54 5.21
C LEU A 80 12.22 -9.01 5.15
N LEU A 81 12.26 -9.58 3.94
CA LEU A 81 12.69 -10.95 3.73
C LEU A 81 14.18 -11.14 4.07
N GLU A 82 15.04 -10.20 3.64
CA GLU A 82 16.46 -10.23 3.95
C GLU A 82 16.70 -10.22 5.47
N ASP A 83 16.00 -9.35 6.20
CA ASP A 83 16.03 -9.32 7.67
C ASP A 83 15.55 -10.65 8.28
N MET A 84 14.42 -11.20 7.81
CA MET A 84 13.89 -12.48 8.29
C MET A 84 14.86 -13.65 8.07
N LEU A 85 15.56 -13.70 6.92
CA LEU A 85 16.55 -14.73 6.62
C LEU A 85 17.76 -14.64 7.57
N GLN A 86 18.15 -13.42 7.98
CA GLN A 86 19.25 -13.23 8.92
C GLN A 86 18.94 -13.68 10.35
N LEU A 87 17.65 -13.80 10.71
CA LEU A 87 17.24 -14.28 12.03
C LEU A 87 17.50 -15.78 12.26
N ASN A 88 17.80 -16.57 11.22
CA ASN A 88 18.05 -18.02 11.29
C ASN A 88 16.97 -18.77 12.09
N LEU A 89 15.69 -18.47 11.81
CA LEU A 89 14.56 -19.07 12.49
C LEU A 89 14.47 -20.57 12.18
N ASP A 90 14.28 -21.39 13.22
CA ASP A 90 14.01 -22.81 13.07
C ASP A 90 12.52 -23.05 12.84
N ASN A 91 12.19 -23.71 11.73
CA ASN A 91 10.83 -24.03 11.28
C ASN A 91 9.81 -22.86 11.41
N PRO A 92 10.06 -21.70 10.78
CA PRO A 92 9.14 -20.56 10.87
C PRO A 92 7.80 -20.88 10.19
N ILE A 93 6.74 -20.19 10.61
CA ILE A 93 5.43 -20.22 9.95
C ILE A 93 4.99 -18.79 9.66
N VAL A 94 4.68 -18.49 8.40
CA VAL A 94 4.16 -17.17 8.02
C VAL A 94 2.67 -17.12 8.30
N VAL A 95 2.23 -16.12 9.07
CA VAL A 95 0.81 -16.01 9.48
C VAL A 95 0.15 -14.81 8.82
N SER A 96 -0.92 -15.05 8.06
CA SER A 96 -1.84 -13.99 7.64
C SER A 96 -2.83 -13.67 8.78
N PRO A 97 -2.86 -12.43 9.31
CA PRO A 97 -3.71 -12.08 10.44
C PRO A 97 -5.20 -11.94 10.07
N ASP A 98 -5.50 -11.86 8.77
CA ASP A 98 -6.84 -11.82 8.21
C ASP A 98 -6.84 -12.36 6.77
N ILE A 99 -8.04 -12.48 6.18
CA ILE A 99 -8.23 -12.98 4.82
C ILE A 99 -7.64 -12.02 3.77
N GLY A 100 -7.65 -10.71 4.03
CA GLY A 100 -7.14 -9.69 3.11
C GLY A 100 -5.61 -9.72 2.97
N GLY A 101 -4.91 -10.20 4.00
CA GLY A 101 -3.45 -10.35 4.00
C GLY A 101 -2.91 -11.58 3.28
N VAL A 102 -3.77 -12.54 2.89
CA VAL A 102 -3.34 -13.89 2.45
C VAL A 102 -2.43 -13.84 1.23
N VAL A 103 -2.67 -12.93 0.29
CA VAL A 103 -1.84 -12.80 -0.92
C VAL A 103 -0.42 -12.37 -0.56
N ARG A 104 -0.27 -11.38 0.34
CA ARG A 104 1.05 -10.92 0.81
C ARG A 104 1.75 -11.98 1.65
N ALA A 105 1.03 -12.62 2.58
CA ALA A 105 1.58 -13.68 3.41
C ALA A 105 2.11 -14.85 2.57
N ARG A 106 1.35 -15.27 1.55
CA ARG A 106 1.75 -16.34 0.62
C ARG A 106 3.01 -15.98 -0.17
N ALA A 107 3.12 -14.73 -0.63
CA ALA A 107 4.31 -14.27 -1.35
C ALA A 107 5.56 -14.33 -0.47
N ILE A 108 5.47 -13.90 0.80
CA ILE A 108 6.58 -14.00 1.75
C ILE A 108 6.93 -15.46 2.07
N ALA A 109 5.94 -16.31 2.34
CA ALA A 109 6.15 -17.73 2.65
C ALA A 109 6.91 -18.47 1.54
N LYS A 110 6.54 -18.21 0.28
CA LYS A 110 7.22 -18.75 -0.90
C LYS A 110 8.69 -18.31 -0.98
N LEU A 111 8.96 -17.03 -0.70
CA LEU A 111 10.32 -16.48 -0.74
C LEU A 111 11.17 -16.90 0.46
N LEU A 112 10.54 -17.25 1.59
CA LEU A 112 11.18 -17.75 2.80
C LEU A 112 11.31 -19.29 2.76
N ASN A 113 11.95 -19.80 1.70
CA ASN A 113 12.20 -21.23 1.47
C ASN A 113 10.93 -22.12 1.43
N ASP A 114 9.87 -21.66 0.78
CA ASP A 114 8.58 -22.38 0.71
C ASP A 114 8.04 -22.81 2.09
N THR A 115 8.23 -21.95 3.08
CA THR A 115 7.76 -22.14 4.47
C THR A 115 6.24 -22.29 4.56
N ASP A 116 5.78 -23.04 5.57
CA ASP A 116 4.37 -23.18 5.89
C ASP A 116 3.68 -21.84 6.18
N MET A 117 2.40 -21.75 5.81
CA MET A 117 1.58 -20.55 6.03
C MET A 117 0.29 -20.89 6.78
N ALA A 118 -0.03 -20.08 7.80
CA ALA A 118 -1.30 -20.11 8.50
C ALA A 118 -2.16 -18.88 8.19
N ILE A 119 -3.48 -19.02 8.29
CA ILE A 119 -4.45 -17.93 8.06
C ILE A 119 -5.38 -17.84 9.26
N ILE A 120 -5.52 -16.64 9.82
CA ILE A 120 -6.49 -16.36 10.86
C ILE A 120 -7.79 -15.87 10.23
N ASP A 121 -8.86 -16.65 10.37
CA ASP A 121 -10.23 -16.21 10.03
C ASP A 121 -10.89 -15.55 11.25
N LYS A 122 -10.77 -14.23 11.35
CA LYS A 122 -11.38 -13.46 12.44
C LYS A 122 -12.83 -13.11 12.13
N ARG A 123 -13.77 -13.81 12.77
CA ARG A 123 -15.20 -13.45 12.75
C ARG A 123 -15.48 -12.28 13.72
N ARG A 124 -15.70 -11.08 13.19
CA ARG A 124 -16.08 -9.91 14.01
C ARG A 124 -17.59 -9.64 13.89
N PRO A 125 -18.29 -9.30 15.00
CA PRO A 125 -19.68 -8.86 14.93
C PRO A 125 -19.84 -7.50 14.22
N ARG A 126 -18.84 -6.61 14.30
CA ARG A 126 -18.77 -5.30 13.60
C ARG A 126 -17.32 -4.88 13.30
N ALA A 127 -17.13 -3.96 12.35
CA ALA A 127 -15.83 -3.37 12.02
C ALA A 127 -15.23 -2.62 13.23
N ASN A 128 -13.91 -2.70 13.42
CA ASN A 128 -13.14 -2.04 14.50
C ASN A 128 -13.48 -2.39 15.95
N VAL A 129 -14.31 -3.42 16.22
CA VAL A 129 -14.47 -3.96 17.58
C VAL A 129 -13.47 -5.09 17.79
N HIS A 130 -12.67 -4.98 18.84
CA HIS A 130 -11.82 -6.07 19.36
C HIS A 130 -12.45 -6.50 20.70
N ARG A 131 -12.66 -7.81 20.86
CA ARG A 131 -12.99 -8.39 22.17
C ARG A 131 -11.69 -8.62 22.92
#